data_AF-A0A7K2ZIM1-F1
#
_entry.id   AF-A0A7K2ZIM1-F1
#
_cell.length_a   1.000
_cell.length_b   1.000
_cell.length_c   1.000
_cell.angle_alpha   90.00
_cell.angle_beta   90.00
_cell.angle_gamma   90.00
#
_symmetry.space_group_name_H-M   'P 1'
#
loop_
_entity.id
_entity.type
_entity.pdbx_description
1 polymer ?
#
loop_
_entity_poly.entity_id
_entity_poly.type
_entity_poly.pdbx_seq_one_letter_code
_entity_poly.pdbx_strand_id
1 'polypeptide(L)'
;MTARFRRCGHGSGPMHPGDQKAVAEFTATLAARQRPAPWTGHGDVAVRIGERGLERGRPLPEQPADTDPVALVLIHPDTETALTGTLHCARARIHGVWAGPYRLLTHALAGRDLPGDVDLRT
;
A
#
# COMPACT_ATOMS: atom_id res chain seq x y z
N MET A 1 0.94 47.02 -20.14
CA MET A 1 -0.19 46.41 -19.39
C MET A 1 0.29 45.10 -18.79
N THR A 2 0.61 45.06 -17.49
CA THR A 2 1.01 43.85 -16.78
C THR A 2 -0.23 43.14 -16.27
N ALA A 3 -0.53 41.94 -16.80
CA ALA A 3 -1.60 41.10 -16.29
C ALA A 3 -1.26 40.69 -14.85
N ARG A 4 -2.03 41.18 -13.87
CA ARG A 4 -1.98 40.66 -12.49
C ARG A 4 -2.62 39.27 -12.51
N PHE A 5 -1.79 38.23 -12.50
CA PHE A 5 -2.23 36.88 -12.15
C PHE A 5 -2.77 36.92 -10.71
N ARG A 6 -4.09 37.00 -10.54
CA ARG A 6 -4.71 36.75 -9.24
C ARG A 6 -4.58 35.24 -9.00
N ARG A 7 -3.99 34.82 -7.88
CA ARG A 7 -4.16 33.44 -7.41
C ARG A 7 -5.66 33.19 -7.31
N CYS A 8 -6.14 32.06 -7.82
CA CYS A 8 -7.46 31.56 -7.44
C CYS A 8 -7.43 31.41 -5.92
N GLY A 9 -8.02 32.36 -5.21
CA GLY A 9 -8.23 32.24 -3.78
C GLY A 9 -9.21 31.10 -3.58
N HIS A 10 -8.83 30.08 -2.81
CA HIS A 10 -9.81 29.17 -2.24
C HIS A 10 -10.85 30.07 -1.56
N GLY A 11 -12.11 30.01 -2.01
CA GLY A 11 -13.17 30.85 -1.44
C GLY A 11 -13.21 30.65 0.07
N SER A 12 -13.40 31.73 0.83
CA SER A 12 -13.66 31.63 2.26
C SER A 12 -14.98 30.89 2.47
N GLY A 13 -14.88 29.60 2.80
CA GLY A 13 -16.01 28.69 2.96
C GLY A 13 -15.51 27.31 3.44
N PRO A 14 -16.39 26.46 3.97
CA PRO A 14 -16.00 25.12 4.40
C PRO A 14 -15.46 24.32 3.21
N MET A 15 -14.43 23.52 3.46
CA MET A 15 -13.86 22.61 2.47
C MET A 15 -14.96 21.70 1.91
N HIS A 16 -14.96 21.48 0.59
CA HIS A 16 -15.94 20.61 -0.05
C HIS A 16 -15.87 19.19 0.57
N PRO A 17 -16.99 18.50 0.81
CA PRO A 17 -16.97 17.18 1.47
C PRO A 17 -16.06 16.15 0.77
N GLY A 18 -15.96 16.22 -0.57
CA GLY A 18 -15.03 15.38 -1.34
C GLY A 18 -13.56 15.65 -1.01
N ASP A 19 -13.19 16.91 -0.82
CA ASP A 19 -11.82 17.29 -0.47
C ASP A 19 -11.49 16.86 0.96
N GLN A 20 -12.45 16.99 1.88
CA GLN A 20 -12.28 16.52 3.27
C GLN A 20 -12.01 15.02 3.31
N LYS A 21 -12.78 14.24 2.52
CA LYS A 21 -12.58 12.80 2.40
C LYS A 21 -11.19 12.47 1.85
N ALA A 22 -10.77 13.14 0.77
CA ALA A 22 -9.45 12.92 0.18
C ALA A 22 -8.30 13.23 1.16
N VAL A 23 -8.41 14.33 1.91
CA VAL A 23 -7.44 14.70 2.96
C VAL A 23 -7.41 13.65 4.08
N ALA A 24 -8.56 13.15 4.50
CA ALA A 24 -8.63 12.13 5.54
C ALA A 24 -7.99 10.80 5.09
N GLU A 25 -8.29 10.34 3.87
CA GLU A 25 -7.69 9.13 3.30
C GLU A 25 -6.16 9.27 3.18
N PHE A 26 -5.67 10.39 2.64
CA PHE A 26 -4.24 10.64 2.53
C PHE A 26 -3.54 10.68 3.90
N THR A 27 -4.16 11.33 4.88
CA THR A 27 -3.64 11.42 6.25
C THR A 27 -3.55 10.04 6.89
N ALA A 28 -4.56 9.19 6.69
CA ALA A 28 -4.56 7.81 7.16
C ALA A 28 -3.44 6.98 6.50
N THR A 29 -3.23 7.13 5.19
CA THR A 29 -2.14 6.46 4.47
C THR A 29 -0.76 6.88 5.00
N LEU A 30 -0.55 8.18 5.23
CA LEU A 30 0.70 8.68 5.81
C LEU A 30 0.94 8.15 7.22
N ALA A 31 -0.09 8.18 8.07
CA ALA A 31 0.01 7.68 9.44
C ALA A 31 0.38 6.18 9.47
N ALA A 32 -0.29 5.37 8.65
CA ALA A 32 0.00 3.95 8.53
C ALA A 32 1.45 3.71 8.07
N ARG A 33 1.90 4.44 7.03
CA ARG A 33 3.25 4.29 6.47
C ARG A 33 4.36 4.70 7.44
N GLN A 34 4.12 5.71 8.27
CA GLN A 34 5.09 6.19 9.26
C GLN A 34 5.20 5.27 10.47
N ARG A 35 4.08 4.65 10.89
CA ARG A 35 4.01 3.79 12.07
C ARG A 35 3.30 2.49 11.72
N PRO A 36 3.94 1.61 10.93
CA PRO A 36 3.33 0.35 10.56
C PRO A 36 3.16 -0.53 11.80
N ALA A 37 1.99 -1.16 11.92
CA ALA A 37 1.78 -2.18 12.93
C ALA A 37 2.68 -3.40 12.63
N PRO A 38 3.41 -3.94 13.62
CA PRO A 38 4.28 -5.08 13.42
C PRO A 38 3.44 -6.31 13.01
N TRP A 39 3.92 -7.05 12.02
CA TRP A 39 3.26 -8.28 11.59
C TRP A 39 3.75 -9.49 12.40
N THR A 40 2.80 -10.23 12.98
CA THR A 40 3.05 -11.31 13.94
C THR A 40 3.03 -12.72 13.31
N GLY A 41 3.01 -12.83 11.98
CA GLY A 41 2.94 -14.11 11.28
C GLY A 41 1.54 -14.53 10.84
N HIS A 42 0.51 -13.71 11.11
CA HIS A 42 -0.88 -14.02 10.78
C HIS A 42 -1.57 -12.88 10.04
N GLY A 43 -2.50 -13.24 9.15
CA GLY A 43 -3.23 -12.29 8.31
C GLY A 43 -2.38 -11.71 7.18
N ASP A 44 -3.02 -10.86 6.37
CA ASP A 44 -2.38 -10.25 5.21
C ASP A 44 -1.31 -9.23 5.62
N VAL A 45 -0.30 -9.08 4.76
CA VAL A 45 0.88 -8.24 4.98
C VAL A 45 0.97 -7.12 3.95
N ALA A 46 1.58 -6.00 4.33
CA ALA A 46 2.04 -5.00 3.39
C ALA A 46 3.48 -5.31 2.97
N VAL A 47 3.68 -5.70 1.71
CA VAL A 47 5.00 -6.04 1.15
C VAL A 47 5.57 -4.85 0.37
N ARG A 48 6.83 -4.49 0.61
CA ARG A 48 7.52 -3.44 -0.14
C ARG A 48 7.91 -3.92 -1.54
N ILE A 49 7.37 -3.25 -2.57
CA ILE A 49 7.72 -3.47 -3.97
C ILE A 49 8.34 -2.19 -4.54
N GLY A 50 9.60 -2.29 -4.96
CA GLY A 50 10.40 -1.13 -5.36
C GLY A 50 10.60 -0.12 -4.23
N GLU A 51 10.88 1.13 -4.58
CA GLU A 51 11.22 2.16 -3.58
C GLU A 51 10.03 2.66 -2.76
N ARG A 52 8.82 2.67 -3.34
CA ARG A 52 7.66 3.36 -2.74
C ARG A 52 6.36 2.57 -2.73
N GLY A 53 6.28 1.47 -3.47
CA GLY A 53 5.07 0.67 -3.62
C GLY A 53 4.87 -0.27 -2.44
N LEU A 54 3.61 -0.47 -2.06
CA LEU A 54 3.21 -1.51 -1.13
C LEU A 54 2.17 -2.38 -1.80
N GLU A 55 2.31 -3.69 -1.67
CA GLU A 55 1.30 -4.65 -2.14
C GLU A 55 0.72 -5.45 -0.99
N ARG A 56 -0.54 -5.86 -1.14
CA ARG A 56 -1.20 -6.76 -0.19
C ARG A 56 -0.70 -8.17 -0.48
N GLY A 57 0.09 -8.73 0.42
CA GLY A 57 0.52 -10.11 0.39
C GLY A 57 -0.37 -10.97 1.29
N ARG A 58 -0.80 -12.12 0.79
CA ARG A 58 -1.47 -13.15 1.58
C ARG A 58 -0.51 -14.31 1.82
N PRO A 59 -0.03 -14.51 3.06
CA PRO A 59 0.76 -15.67 3.42
C PRO A 59 0.04 -16.97 3.07
N LEU A 60 0.78 -18.00 2.64
CA LEU A 60 0.20 -19.33 2.46
C LEU A 60 -0.35 -19.85 3.79
N PRO A 61 -1.48 -20.59 3.77
CA PRO A 61 -2.01 -21.22 4.96
C PRO A 61 -0.98 -22.20 5.54
N GLU A 62 -1.01 -22.41 6.86
CA GLU A 62 -0.22 -23.41 7.58
C GLU A 62 1.30 -23.15 7.69
N GLN A 63 1.81 -22.01 7.20
CA GLN A 63 3.21 -21.66 7.45
C GLN A 63 3.42 -21.23 8.92
N PRO A 64 4.53 -21.65 9.56
CA PRO A 64 4.91 -21.15 10.88
C PRO A 64 5.09 -19.62 10.89
N ALA A 65 4.67 -18.97 11.98
CA ALA A 65 4.68 -17.50 12.11
C ALA A 65 6.09 -16.87 12.02
N ASP A 66 7.12 -17.64 12.34
CA ASP A 66 8.54 -17.29 12.35
C ASP A 66 9.29 -17.64 11.05
N THR A 67 8.58 -18.18 10.05
CA THR A 67 9.17 -18.53 8.74
C THR A 67 9.81 -17.31 8.06
N ASP A 68 11.03 -17.51 7.54
CA ASP A 68 11.75 -16.55 6.71
C ASP A 68 12.61 -17.32 5.68
N PRO A 69 12.40 -17.15 4.36
CA PRO A 69 11.45 -16.25 3.71
C PRO A 69 9.99 -16.73 3.82
N VAL A 70 9.08 -15.78 3.99
CA VAL A 70 7.62 -16.00 4.05
C VAL A 70 7.10 -16.34 2.66
N ALA A 71 6.42 -17.48 2.52
CA ALA A 71 5.75 -17.84 1.28
C ALA A 71 4.39 -17.12 1.21
N LEU A 72 4.13 -16.35 0.16
CA LEU A 72 2.91 -15.55 0.00
C LEU A 72 2.52 -15.36 -1.46
N VAL A 73 1.27 -14.98 -1.69
CA VAL A 73 0.76 -14.51 -2.99
C VAL A 73 0.41 -13.03 -2.90
N LEU A 74 0.73 -12.24 -3.92
CA LEU A 74 0.22 -10.87 -3.99
C LEU A 74 -1.23 -10.90 -4.47
N ILE A 75 -2.10 -10.15 -3.79
CA ILE A 75 -3.53 -10.10 -4.09
C ILE A 75 -3.99 -8.67 -4.34
N HIS A 76 -5.00 -8.52 -5.20
CA HIS A 76 -5.64 -7.24 -5.43
C HIS A 76 -6.27 -6.73 -4.13
N PRO A 77 -6.05 -5.45 -3.75
CA PRO A 77 -6.47 -4.96 -2.44
C PRO A 77 -7.99 -5.00 -2.23
N ASP A 78 -8.79 -4.91 -3.31
CA ASP A 78 -10.27 -4.83 -3.24
C ASP A 78 -11.03 -6.09 -3.65
N THR A 79 -10.43 -6.91 -4.52
CA THR A 79 -11.16 -8.03 -5.15
C THR A 79 -10.65 -9.37 -4.66
N GLU A 80 -9.61 -9.37 -3.82
CA GLU A 80 -8.91 -10.56 -3.33
C GLU A 80 -8.36 -11.49 -4.42
N THR A 81 -8.36 -11.04 -5.68
CA THR A 81 -7.84 -11.80 -6.81
C THR A 81 -6.33 -11.91 -6.71
N ALA A 82 -5.79 -13.11 -6.89
CA ALA A 82 -4.34 -13.29 -6.96
C ALA A 82 -3.76 -12.57 -8.19
N LEU A 83 -2.72 -11.76 -7.97
CA LEU A 83 -1.98 -11.06 -9.00
C LEU A 83 -0.74 -11.83 -9.44
N THR A 84 -0.24 -12.72 -8.58
CA THR A 84 0.96 -13.53 -8.80
C THR A 84 0.74 -14.98 -8.38
N GLY A 85 1.63 -15.86 -8.82
CA GLY A 85 1.84 -17.14 -8.14
C GLY A 85 2.50 -16.95 -6.77
N THR A 86 2.88 -18.07 -6.14
CA THR A 86 3.59 -18.06 -4.86
C THR A 86 4.98 -17.44 -5.00
N LEU A 87 5.25 -16.43 -4.19
CA LEU A 87 6.54 -15.77 -4.04
C LEU A 87 7.13 -16.09 -2.67
N HIS A 88 8.46 -16.05 -2.58
CA HIS A 88 9.18 -16.15 -1.31
C HIS A 88 9.70 -14.76 -0.94
N CYS A 89 9.16 -14.21 0.14
CA CYS A 89 9.42 -12.84 0.59
C CYS A 89 10.26 -12.85 1.86
N ALA A 90 11.45 -12.27 1.81
CA ALA A 90 12.25 -12.00 3.00
C ALA A 90 11.44 -11.15 3.98
N ARG A 91 11.51 -11.48 5.28
CA ARG A 91 10.76 -10.78 6.31
C ARG A 91 11.13 -9.29 6.40
N ALA A 92 12.35 -8.92 6.01
CA ALA A 92 12.82 -7.53 5.91
C ALA A 92 12.04 -6.68 4.88
N ARG A 93 11.40 -7.31 3.88
CA ARG A 93 10.54 -6.64 2.90
C ARG A 93 9.12 -6.40 3.40
N ILE A 94 8.73 -7.04 4.51
CA ILE A 94 7.42 -6.82 5.13
C ILE A 94 7.45 -5.46 5.84
N HIS A 95 6.60 -4.55 5.37
CA HIS A 95 6.45 -3.25 6.00
C HIS A 95 5.69 -3.33 7.32
N GLY A 96 4.71 -4.23 7.41
CA GLY A 96 3.85 -4.45 8.57
C GLY A 96 2.59 -5.21 8.19
N VAL A 97 1.61 -5.25 9.10
CA VAL A 97 0.27 -5.80 8.84
C VAL A 97 -0.39 -5.01 7.71
N TRP A 98 -1.09 -5.68 6.80
CA TRP A 98 -1.90 -4.99 5.80
C TRP A 98 -2.99 -4.13 6.46
N ALA A 99 -3.13 -2.90 5.99
CA ALA A 99 -4.15 -1.97 6.44
C ALA A 99 -4.82 -1.30 5.24
N GLY A 100 -6.12 -1.02 5.35
CA GLY A 100 -6.91 -0.39 4.29
C GLY A 100 -6.26 0.86 3.66
N PRO A 101 -5.64 1.77 4.42
CA PRO A 101 -4.99 2.95 3.85
C PRO A 101 -3.82 2.65 2.90
N TYR A 102 -3.19 1.47 2.95
CA TYR A 102 -2.14 1.09 1.99
C TYR A 102 -2.66 0.79 0.60
N ARG A 103 -3.97 0.59 0.45
CA ARG A 103 -4.62 0.38 -0.85
C ARG A 103 -4.21 1.43 -1.87
N LEU A 104 -4.07 2.71 -1.47
CA LEU A 104 -3.67 3.82 -2.35
C LEU A 104 -2.22 3.75 -2.85
N LEU A 105 -1.41 2.82 -2.31
CA LEU A 105 0.00 2.65 -2.63
C LEU A 105 0.27 1.43 -3.51
N THR A 106 -0.76 0.66 -3.86
CA THR A 106 -0.62 -0.53 -4.71
C THR A 106 -0.50 -0.15 -6.18
N HIS A 107 0.23 -0.97 -6.93
CA HIS A 107 0.30 -0.86 -8.38
C HIS A 107 -1.06 -1.15 -9.02
N ALA A 108 -1.76 -2.15 -8.50
CA ALA A 108 -3.07 -2.55 -8.99
C ALA A 108 -4.09 -1.39 -8.97
N LEU A 109 -4.18 -0.63 -7.87
CA LEU A 109 -5.10 0.51 -7.82
C LEU A 109 -4.62 1.67 -8.69
N ALA A 110 -3.30 1.83 -8.85
CA ALA A 110 -2.73 2.83 -9.75
C ALA A 110 -2.88 2.46 -11.24
N GLY A 111 -3.47 1.30 -11.58
CA GLY A 111 -3.58 0.81 -12.95
C GLY A 111 -2.21 0.51 -13.58
N ARG A 112 -1.22 0.14 -12.75
CA ARG A 112 0.14 -0.20 -13.18
C ARG A 112 0.37 -1.70 -13.00
N ASP A 113 1.14 -2.26 -13.91
CA ASP A 113 1.60 -3.64 -13.77
C ASP A 113 2.63 -3.75 -12.63
N LEU A 114 2.67 -4.93 -12.02
CA LEU A 114 3.78 -5.29 -11.15
C LEU A 114 5.07 -5.38 -11.97
N PRO A 115 6.24 -5.05 -11.41
CA PRO A 115 7.51 -5.27 -12.09
C PRO A 115 7.65 -6.75 -12.49
N GLY A 116 8.14 -7.03 -13.71
CA GLY A 116 8.24 -8.41 -14.21
C GLY A 116 9.16 -9.30 -13.37
N ASP A 117 10.23 -8.72 -12.79
CA ASP A 117 11.21 -9.39 -11.94
C ASP A 117 11.06 -8.97 -10.47
N VAL A 118 9.87 -9.14 -9.88
CA VAL A 118 9.68 -8.92 -8.45
C VAL A 118 10.49 -9.95 -7.66
N ASP A 119 11.72 -9.58 -7.32
CA ASP A 119 12.53 -10.28 -6.33
C ASP A 119 12.27 -9.74 -4.92
N LEU A 120 11.75 -10.63 -4.08
CA LEU A 120 11.41 -10.36 -2.68
C LEU A 120 12.37 -11.03 -1.71
N ARG A 121 13.42 -11.70 -2.19
CA ARG A 121 14.32 -12.51 -1.35
C ARG A 121 15.41 -11.70 -0.64
N THR A 122 15.59 -10.42 -0.99
CA THR A 122 16.67 -9.57 -0.48
C THR A 122 16.14 -8.37 0.30
#